data_AF-A0A258B7L6-F1
#
_entry.id   AF-A0A258B7L6-F1
#
_cell.length_a   1.000
_cell.length_b   1.000
_cell.length_c   1.000
_cell.angle_alpha   90.00
_cell.angle_beta   90.00
_cell.angle_gamma   90.00
#
_symmetry.space_group_name_H-M   'P 1'
#
loop_
_entity.id
_entity.type
_entity.pdbx_description
1 polymer ?
#
loop_
_entity_poly.entity_id
_entity_poly.type
_entity_poly.pdbx_seq_one_letter_code
_entity_poly.pdbx_strand_id
1 'polypeptide(L)'
;MHDLKLRLRRTGAIVPVLAALGLISSAPALAEAGPRQMEVLNRGVVAVPAANGVLVSWRLLGNDADKTSFNVYRDGKKITSKPINATNFADTKGTAISVYKVAAVTAGKESAVSADASVWAAGYLSIPLNKPADGTTPDGQTYSYTANDAAVGDLDGDGRYEIILKWDPTNAKDNSQGGYTGNVLIDAYTLDGKQFWRIDLGRNIRAGAHYTQFQVADYDGDGKAEIIMKTADGSKDAQGKVIGDANANWVEDGGEVAQGDRTGSVVASDGRLMAQYKGRILKGPEYLSVFEGATGRVLDTVDFANT
;
A
#
# COMPACT_ATOMS: atom_id res chain seq x y z
N MET A 1 35.85 -64.93 65.00
CA MET A 1 36.69 -63.89 64.39
C MET A 1 36.60 -64.01 62.89
N HIS A 2 36.49 -62.86 62.23
CA HIS A 2 36.57 -62.62 60.78
C HIS A 2 35.32 -62.83 59.92
N ASP A 3 34.71 -61.66 59.67
CA ASP A 3 33.96 -61.23 58.49
C ASP A 3 34.13 -62.11 57.24
N LEU A 4 32.99 -62.52 56.68
CA LEU A 4 32.91 -63.07 55.34
C LEU A 4 31.82 -62.36 54.53
N LYS A 5 32.28 -61.66 53.49
CA LYS A 5 31.47 -61.07 52.43
C LYS A 5 30.77 -62.14 51.59
N LEU A 6 29.60 -61.73 51.10
CA LEU A 6 28.86 -62.18 49.91
C LEU A 6 28.31 -63.61 49.88
N ARG A 7 26.99 -63.72 49.72
CA ARG A 7 26.38 -64.63 48.72
C ARG A 7 24.96 -64.19 48.35
N LEU A 8 24.79 -64.02 47.04
CA LEU A 8 23.54 -63.91 46.32
C LEU A 8 22.61 -65.08 46.63
N ARG A 9 21.31 -64.85 46.83
CA ARG A 9 20.27 -65.75 46.31
C ARG A 9 18.94 -65.01 46.13
N ARG A 10 18.43 -65.16 44.90
CA ARG A 10 17.16 -64.68 44.38
C ARG A 10 16.00 -65.41 45.06
N THR A 11 14.94 -64.68 45.39
CA THR A 11 13.57 -65.20 45.39
C THR A 11 12.71 -64.17 44.65
N GLY A 12 12.21 -64.59 43.49
CA GLY A 12 11.42 -63.76 42.61
C GLY A 12 10.01 -63.55 43.12
N ALA A 13 9.50 -62.34 42.89
CA ALA A 13 8.08 -62.08 42.75
C ALA A 13 7.92 -61.36 41.40
N ILE A 14 7.29 -62.03 40.45
CA ILE A 14 6.86 -61.42 39.19
C ILE A 14 5.61 -60.62 39.53
N VAL A 15 5.72 -59.30 39.53
CA VAL A 15 4.58 -58.38 39.50
C VAL A 15 4.51 -57.82 38.08
N PRO A 16 3.39 -57.97 37.36
CA PRO A 16 3.27 -57.38 36.04
C PRO A 16 3.18 -55.86 36.18
N VAL A 17 4.20 -55.16 35.70
CA VAL A 17 4.12 -53.70 35.49
C VAL A 17 3.24 -53.49 34.28
N LEU A 18 1.98 -53.12 34.52
CA LEU A 18 1.10 -52.61 33.49
C LEU A 18 1.58 -51.19 33.15
N ALA A 19 2.47 -51.09 32.17
CA ALA A 19 2.90 -49.82 31.61
C ALA A 19 1.75 -49.23 30.79
N ALA A 20 0.90 -48.42 31.43
CA ALA A 20 -0.01 -47.53 30.72
C ALA A 20 0.85 -46.44 30.06
N LEU A 21 1.23 -46.64 28.80
CA LEU A 21 1.70 -45.55 27.94
C LEU A 21 0.53 -44.59 27.75
N GLY A 22 0.46 -43.57 28.59
CA GLY A 22 -0.30 -42.37 28.31
C GLY A 22 0.31 -41.68 27.10
N LEU A 23 -0.27 -41.89 25.93
CA LEU A 23 -0.05 -41.04 24.76
C LEU A 23 -0.60 -39.65 25.10
N ILE A 24 0.25 -38.80 25.68
CA ILE A 24 0.00 -37.36 25.74
C ILE A 24 0.15 -36.88 24.29
N SER A 25 -0.97 -36.80 23.57
CA SER A 25 -1.06 -36.04 22.34
C SER A 25 -0.83 -34.58 22.68
N SER A 26 0.41 -34.11 22.59
CA SER A 26 0.72 -32.69 22.52
C SER A 26 0.32 -32.20 21.14
N ALA A 27 -0.98 -32.00 20.93
CA ALA A 27 -1.41 -31.15 19.84
C ALA A 27 -0.73 -29.78 20.05
N PRO A 28 0.00 -29.25 19.06
CA PRO A 28 0.53 -27.90 19.19
C PRO A 28 -0.68 -26.99 19.41
N ALA A 29 -0.70 -26.29 20.55
CA ALA A 29 -1.63 -25.20 20.73
C ALA A 29 -1.39 -24.25 19.55
N LEU A 30 -2.39 -24.09 18.68
CA LEU A 30 -2.39 -23.01 17.71
C LEU A 30 -2.28 -21.74 18.53
N ALA A 31 -1.09 -21.14 18.56
CA ALA A 31 -0.90 -19.86 19.20
C ALA A 31 -1.86 -18.89 18.52
N GLU A 32 -2.81 -18.37 19.29
CA GLU A 32 -3.69 -17.32 18.83
C GLU A 32 -2.80 -16.17 18.35
N ALA A 33 -2.95 -15.77 17.09
CA ALA A 33 -2.12 -14.70 16.53
C ALA A 33 -2.32 -13.46 17.42
N GLY A 34 -1.21 -12.92 17.94
CA GLY A 34 -1.25 -11.70 18.74
C GLY A 34 -1.86 -10.53 17.95
N PRO A 35 -2.23 -9.43 18.64
CA PRO A 35 -2.76 -8.24 17.98
C PRO A 35 -1.77 -7.78 16.90
N ARG A 36 -2.31 -7.41 15.73
CA ARG A 36 -1.53 -6.85 14.63
C ARG A 36 -1.52 -5.33 14.72
N GLN A 37 -0.40 -4.73 14.34
CA GLN A 37 -0.37 -3.31 14.02
C GLN A 37 -1.34 -3.05 12.86
N MET A 38 -2.17 -2.04 13.01
CA MET A 38 -3.16 -1.57 12.04
C MET A 38 -3.24 -0.04 12.14
N GLU A 39 -3.69 0.61 11.08
CA GLU A 39 -3.80 2.07 11.02
C GLU A 39 -4.82 2.63 12.02
N VAL A 40 -4.52 3.81 12.58
CA VAL A 40 -5.44 4.53 13.47
C VAL A 40 -6.40 5.38 12.64
N LEU A 41 -7.46 4.76 12.15
CA LEU A 41 -8.42 5.42 11.27
C LEU A 41 -9.44 6.28 12.03
N ASN A 42 -9.76 7.44 11.46
CA ASN A 42 -10.90 8.23 11.91
C ASN A 42 -12.23 7.60 11.46
N ARG A 43 -13.36 8.21 11.85
CA ARG A 43 -14.69 7.66 11.59
C ARG A 43 -15.05 7.52 10.10
N GLY A 44 -14.35 8.21 9.20
CA GLY A 44 -14.52 8.08 7.75
C GLY A 44 -15.93 8.38 7.28
N VAL A 45 -16.56 9.42 7.83
CA VAL A 45 -17.95 9.78 7.49
C VAL A 45 -18.02 10.32 6.07
N VAL A 46 -18.86 9.70 5.24
CA VAL A 46 -19.13 10.12 3.86
C VAL A 46 -20.63 10.31 3.70
N ALA A 47 -21.03 11.37 3.00
CA ALA A 47 -22.41 11.67 2.68
C ALA A 47 -22.57 11.86 1.16
N VAL A 48 -23.48 11.10 0.54
CA VAL A 48 -23.73 11.12 -0.90
C VAL A 48 -25.23 11.19 -1.21
N PRO A 49 -25.65 11.72 -2.37
CA PRO A 49 -27.03 11.67 -2.81
C PRO A 49 -27.58 10.24 -2.82
N ALA A 50 -28.83 10.08 -2.39
CA ALA A 50 -29.61 8.85 -2.51
C ALA A 50 -30.87 9.10 -3.35
N ALA A 51 -31.60 8.04 -3.69
CA ALA A 51 -32.86 8.17 -4.43
C ALA A 51 -33.87 9.10 -3.73
N ASN A 52 -33.91 9.07 -2.39
CA ASN A 52 -34.73 9.94 -1.56
C ASN A 52 -33.89 10.53 -0.41
N GLY A 53 -33.21 11.64 -0.67
CA GLY A 53 -32.40 12.37 0.33
C GLY A 53 -30.91 12.07 0.24
N VAL A 54 -30.26 11.84 1.39
CA VAL A 54 -28.81 11.63 1.49
C VAL A 54 -28.52 10.29 2.18
N LEU A 55 -27.60 9.51 1.62
CA LEU A 55 -27.01 8.36 2.28
C LEU A 55 -25.74 8.79 3.02
N VAL A 56 -25.70 8.55 4.32
CA VAL A 56 -24.53 8.76 5.16
C VAL A 56 -23.95 7.39 5.52
N SER A 57 -22.65 7.18 5.38
CA SER A 57 -21.95 5.97 5.81
C SER A 57 -20.66 6.30 6.57
N TRP A 58 -20.21 5.37 7.40
CA TRP A 58 -19.01 5.53 8.21
C TRP A 58 -18.38 4.17 8.54
N ARG A 59 -17.19 4.18 9.13
CA ARG A 59 -16.47 2.98 9.56
C ARG A 59 -17.02 2.46 10.90
N LEU A 60 -17.19 1.14 11.02
CA LEU A 60 -17.05 0.44 12.30
C LEU A 60 -15.57 0.12 12.44
N LEU A 61 -14.91 0.69 13.44
CA LEU A 61 -13.47 0.55 13.63
C LEU A 61 -13.16 -0.75 14.34
N GLY A 62 -11.98 -1.33 14.07
CA GLY A 62 -11.53 -2.57 14.73
C GLY A 62 -11.36 -2.43 16.24
N ASN A 63 -11.23 -1.20 16.75
CA ASN A 63 -11.15 -0.88 18.18
C ASN A 63 -12.47 -0.36 18.78
N ASP A 64 -13.56 -0.31 18.01
CA ASP A 64 -14.88 -0.07 18.60
C ASP A 64 -15.26 -1.27 19.48
N ALA A 65 -15.81 -0.99 20.67
CA ALA A 65 -16.24 -2.05 21.58
C ALA A 65 -17.39 -2.87 20.98
N ASP A 66 -17.55 -4.10 21.46
CA ASP A 66 -18.70 -4.93 21.11
C ASP A 66 -20.02 -4.17 21.36
N LYS A 67 -20.95 -4.30 20.41
CA LYS A 67 -22.27 -3.66 20.45
C LYS A 67 -22.21 -2.12 20.47
N THR A 68 -21.14 -1.53 19.95
CA THR A 68 -21.11 -0.09 19.62
C THR A 68 -22.27 0.24 18.69
N SER A 69 -22.97 1.33 19.00
CA SER A 69 -24.05 1.91 18.21
C SER A 69 -23.72 3.37 17.89
N PHE A 70 -24.52 4.05 17.07
CA PHE A 70 -24.17 5.36 16.54
C PHE A 70 -25.33 6.34 16.57
N ASN A 71 -25.04 7.59 16.87
CA ASN A 71 -25.94 8.71 16.61
C ASN A 71 -25.46 9.47 15.38
N VAL A 72 -26.42 9.87 14.54
CA VAL A 72 -26.17 10.71 13.36
C VAL A 72 -26.69 12.11 13.62
N TYR A 73 -25.88 13.08 13.24
CA TYR A 73 -26.17 14.50 13.36
C TYR A 73 -26.20 15.12 11.97
N ARG A 74 -27.14 16.04 11.76
CA ARG A 74 -27.19 16.91 10.59
C ARG A 74 -27.29 18.35 11.05
N ASP A 75 -26.41 19.22 10.54
CA ASP A 75 -26.39 20.64 10.83
C ASP A 75 -26.39 20.93 12.36
N GLY A 76 -25.61 20.13 13.10
CA GLY A 76 -25.48 20.20 14.56
C GLY A 76 -26.63 19.57 15.37
N LYS A 77 -27.68 19.04 14.73
CA LYS A 77 -28.83 18.42 15.40
C LYS A 77 -28.81 16.91 15.24
N LYS A 78 -29.01 16.18 16.33
CA LYS A 78 -29.18 14.72 16.29
C LYS A 78 -30.46 14.38 15.52
N ILE A 79 -30.35 13.49 14.53
CA ILE A 79 -31.47 13.04 13.68
C ILE A 79 -31.89 11.59 13.96
N THR A 80 -31.06 10.80 14.65
CA THR A 80 -31.44 9.48 15.16
C THR A 80 -32.24 9.61 16.46
N SER A 81 -33.41 8.97 16.54
CA SER A 81 -34.24 8.96 17.76
C SER A 81 -33.67 8.06 18.87
N LYS A 82 -32.95 7.00 18.48
CA LYS A 82 -32.15 6.12 19.32
C LYS A 82 -30.85 5.78 18.58
N PRO A 83 -29.76 5.43 19.29
CA PRO A 83 -28.55 4.94 18.63
C PRO A 83 -28.85 3.75 17.72
N ILE A 84 -28.21 3.71 16.56
CA ILE A 84 -28.38 2.67 15.54
C ILE A 84 -27.15 1.77 15.47
N ASN A 85 -27.34 0.48 15.20
CA ASN A 85 -26.23 -0.48 15.08
C ASN A 85 -25.65 -0.52 13.66
N ALA A 86 -26.38 0.00 12.67
CA ALA A 86 -25.89 0.10 11.30
C ALA A 86 -24.83 1.20 11.17
N THR A 87 -23.91 1.02 10.24
CA THR A 87 -22.89 2.01 9.87
C THR A 87 -23.27 2.84 8.65
N ASN A 88 -24.57 2.90 8.37
CA ASN A 88 -25.15 3.78 7.38
C ASN A 88 -26.52 4.31 7.84
N PHE A 89 -26.94 5.43 7.25
CA PHE A 89 -28.22 6.06 7.53
C PHE A 89 -28.74 6.78 6.29
N ALA A 90 -29.98 6.49 5.91
CA ALA A 90 -30.68 7.21 4.84
C ALA A 90 -31.49 8.36 5.43
N ASP A 91 -31.00 9.59 5.26
CA ASP A 91 -31.69 10.80 5.68
C ASP A 91 -32.57 11.36 4.55
N THR A 92 -33.87 11.07 4.64
CA THR A 92 -34.88 11.55 3.67
C THR A 92 -35.11 13.06 3.71
N LYS A 93 -34.62 13.74 4.75
CA LYS A 93 -34.72 15.20 4.92
C LYS A 93 -33.38 15.90 4.62
N GLY A 94 -32.34 15.14 4.32
CA GLY A 94 -31.02 15.64 3.95
C GLY A 94 -31.04 16.36 2.60
N THR A 95 -30.17 17.35 2.45
CA THR A 95 -30.02 18.13 1.20
C THR A 95 -28.56 18.21 0.79
N ALA A 96 -28.28 18.70 -0.41
CA ALA A 96 -26.92 18.84 -0.94
C ALA A 96 -26.02 19.80 -0.13
N ILE A 97 -26.60 20.67 0.71
CA ILE A 97 -25.85 21.61 1.57
C ILE A 97 -25.78 21.16 3.02
N SER A 98 -26.39 20.01 3.34
CA SER A 98 -26.38 19.48 4.71
C SER A 98 -24.98 19.02 5.09
N VAL A 99 -24.65 19.15 6.37
CA VAL A 99 -23.38 18.69 6.93
C VAL A 99 -23.64 17.65 8.01
N TYR A 100 -22.94 16.52 7.94
CA TYR A 100 -23.15 15.39 8.82
C TYR A 100 -22.00 15.16 9.79
N LYS A 101 -22.34 14.67 10.98
CA LYS A 101 -21.39 14.09 11.94
C LYS A 101 -21.95 12.80 12.51
N VAL A 102 -21.06 11.94 12.98
CA VAL A 102 -21.40 10.68 13.66
C VAL A 102 -20.71 10.62 15.00
N ALA A 103 -21.41 10.16 16.03
CA ALA A 103 -20.83 9.83 17.34
C ALA A 103 -21.10 8.36 17.66
N ALA A 104 -20.09 7.67 18.18
CA ALA A 104 -20.24 6.31 18.69
C ALA A 104 -20.91 6.34 20.07
N VAL A 105 -21.65 5.30 20.41
CA VAL A 105 -22.33 5.11 21.68
C VAL A 105 -21.99 3.72 22.20
N THR A 106 -21.26 3.67 23.31
CA THR A 106 -20.80 2.44 23.96
C THR A 106 -21.29 2.42 25.40
N ALA A 107 -21.93 1.33 25.81
CA ALA A 107 -22.51 1.19 27.16
C ALA A 107 -23.36 2.40 27.59
N GLY A 108 -24.13 2.97 26.65
CA GLY A 108 -24.99 4.14 26.87
C GLY A 108 -24.26 5.49 26.94
N LYS A 109 -22.93 5.53 26.78
CA LYS A 109 -22.13 6.76 26.76
C LYS A 109 -21.76 7.12 25.32
N GLU A 110 -22.03 8.36 24.95
CA GLU A 110 -21.70 8.92 23.63
C GLU A 110 -20.27 9.47 23.60
N SER A 111 -19.55 9.23 22.50
CA SER A 111 -18.20 9.76 22.25
C SER A 111 -18.24 11.21 21.76
N ALA A 112 -17.07 11.79 21.50
CA ALA A 112 -16.98 12.97 20.66
C ALA A 112 -17.58 12.70 19.26
N VAL A 113 -18.19 13.73 18.67
CA VAL A 113 -18.66 13.70 17.28
C VAL A 113 -17.47 13.73 16.31
N SER A 114 -17.64 13.10 15.15
CA SER A 114 -16.65 13.12 14.06
C SER A 114 -16.39 14.52 13.52
N ALA A 115 -15.39 14.63 12.64
CA ALA A 115 -15.26 15.77 11.72
C ALA A 115 -16.53 15.93 10.86
N ASP A 116 -16.69 17.14 10.33
CA ASP A 116 -17.76 17.49 9.39
C ASP A 116 -17.65 16.70 8.09
N ALA A 117 -18.79 16.21 7.59
CA ALA A 117 -18.92 15.56 6.29
C ALA A 117 -19.98 16.30 5.45
N SER A 118 -19.51 17.10 4.49
CA SER A 118 -20.36 17.72 3.47
C SER A 118 -20.84 16.69 2.45
N VAL A 119 -22.03 16.92 1.87
CA VAL A 119 -22.57 16.03 0.83
C VAL A 119 -21.78 16.17 -0.47
N TRP A 120 -21.29 15.05 -1.01
CA TRP A 120 -20.69 15.00 -2.34
C TRP A 120 -21.78 15.02 -3.40
N ALA A 121 -22.20 16.22 -3.82
CA ALA A 121 -23.35 16.41 -4.70
C ALA A 121 -23.31 15.61 -6.02
N ALA A 122 -22.11 15.28 -6.51
CA ALA A 122 -21.94 14.49 -7.74
C ALA A 122 -22.03 12.96 -7.51
N GLY A 123 -22.13 12.51 -6.26
CA GLY A 123 -22.06 11.08 -5.90
C GLY A 123 -20.63 10.52 -5.87
N TYR A 124 -19.62 11.33 -6.17
CA TYR A 124 -18.20 11.02 -6.08
C TYR A 124 -17.43 12.22 -5.56
N LEU A 125 -16.23 11.97 -5.03
CA LEU A 125 -15.26 12.99 -4.68
C LEU A 125 -14.26 13.15 -5.82
N SER A 126 -14.16 14.35 -6.39
CA SER A 126 -13.11 14.69 -7.35
C SER A 126 -11.86 15.18 -6.63
N ILE A 127 -10.73 14.53 -6.90
CA ILE A 127 -9.42 15.00 -6.47
C ILE A 127 -8.74 15.65 -7.68
N PRO A 128 -8.57 16.99 -7.71
CA PRO A 128 -7.85 17.65 -8.79
C PRO A 128 -6.38 17.21 -8.79
N LEU A 129 -5.90 16.77 -9.95
CA LEU A 129 -4.53 16.29 -10.12
C LEU A 129 -3.66 17.35 -10.82
N ASN A 130 -2.41 17.47 -10.37
CA ASN A 130 -1.42 18.32 -11.02
C ASN A 130 -0.73 17.53 -12.15
N LYS A 131 -1.39 17.45 -13.32
CA LYS A 131 -0.89 16.67 -14.45
C LYS A 131 0.55 17.10 -14.83
N PRO A 132 1.53 16.16 -14.86
CA PRO A 132 2.89 16.47 -15.31
C PRO A 132 2.90 16.93 -16.77
N ALA A 133 3.88 17.77 -17.10
CA ALA A 133 4.10 18.22 -18.48
C ALA A 133 4.50 17.06 -19.39
N ASP A 134 4.14 17.18 -20.67
CA ASP A 134 4.58 16.29 -21.72
C ASP A 134 6.12 16.34 -21.88
N GLY A 135 6.70 15.28 -22.43
CA GLY A 135 8.14 15.16 -22.62
C GLY A 135 8.53 14.56 -23.96
N THR A 136 9.84 14.53 -24.22
CA THR A 136 10.43 13.96 -25.44
C THR A 136 11.58 13.04 -25.05
N THR A 137 11.58 11.84 -25.60
CA THR A 137 12.63 10.84 -25.40
C THR A 137 13.87 11.13 -26.28
N PRO A 138 15.03 10.53 -26.00
CA PRO A 138 16.26 10.79 -26.76
C PRO A 138 16.18 10.54 -28.27
N ASP A 139 15.26 9.67 -28.73
CA ASP A 139 15.02 9.44 -30.17
C ASP A 139 13.95 10.35 -30.78
N GLY A 140 13.55 11.40 -30.07
CA GLY A 140 12.65 12.43 -30.56
C GLY A 140 11.15 12.11 -30.43
N GLN A 141 10.78 10.96 -29.84
CA GLN A 141 9.37 10.63 -29.64
C GLN A 141 8.81 11.40 -28.45
N THR A 142 7.69 12.10 -28.67
CA THR A 142 6.95 12.80 -27.61
C THR A 142 6.07 11.83 -26.82
N TYR A 143 5.80 12.17 -25.57
CA TYR A 143 4.86 11.44 -24.71
C TYR A 143 4.12 12.41 -23.79
N SER A 144 2.90 12.03 -23.39
CA SER A 144 2.12 12.70 -22.35
C SER A 144 2.06 11.80 -21.11
N TYR A 145 1.31 12.21 -20.08
CA TYR A 145 1.08 11.44 -18.87
C TYR A 145 -0.40 11.15 -18.63
N THR A 146 -0.67 9.94 -18.12
CA THR A 146 -1.97 9.51 -17.63
C THR A 146 -1.87 9.06 -16.18
N ALA A 147 -2.83 9.43 -15.35
CA ALA A 147 -2.97 8.88 -14.01
C ALA A 147 -3.20 7.36 -14.12
N ASN A 148 -2.47 6.57 -13.33
CA ASN A 148 -2.43 5.12 -13.47
C ASN A 148 -2.69 4.45 -12.12
N ASP A 149 -1.89 3.45 -11.73
CA ASP A 149 -2.06 2.74 -10.46
C ASP A 149 -1.97 3.69 -9.27
N ALA A 150 -2.74 3.39 -8.23
CA ALA A 150 -2.72 4.11 -6.97
C ALA A 150 -2.69 3.16 -5.78
N ALA A 151 -2.12 3.63 -4.68
CA ALA A 151 -2.23 3.05 -3.36
C ALA A 151 -2.73 4.11 -2.37
N VAL A 152 -2.95 3.69 -1.12
CA VAL A 152 -3.40 4.57 -0.04
C VAL A 152 -2.56 4.34 1.21
N GLY A 153 -2.43 5.38 2.02
CA GLY A 153 -1.81 5.34 3.33
C GLY A 153 -2.13 6.64 4.08
N ASP A 154 -2.15 6.59 5.40
CA ASP A 154 -2.24 7.78 6.25
C ASP A 154 -0.84 8.37 6.37
N LEU A 155 -0.54 9.44 5.63
CA LEU A 155 0.83 9.94 5.51
C LEU A 155 1.19 10.97 6.59
N ASP A 156 0.19 11.56 7.25
CA ASP A 156 0.39 12.58 8.27
C ASP A 156 -0.17 12.23 9.67
N GLY A 157 -0.84 11.09 9.79
CA GLY A 157 -1.32 10.49 11.04
C GLY A 157 -2.68 11.03 11.50
N ASP A 158 -3.49 11.58 10.59
CA ASP A 158 -4.79 12.18 10.92
C ASP A 158 -5.97 11.17 10.85
N GLY A 159 -5.70 9.93 10.45
CA GLY A 159 -6.66 8.84 10.31
C GLY A 159 -7.51 8.90 9.02
N ARG A 160 -7.18 9.79 8.08
CA ARG A 160 -7.63 9.75 6.67
C ARG A 160 -6.50 9.20 5.82
N TYR A 161 -6.89 8.68 4.66
CA TYR A 161 -5.94 8.25 3.66
C TYR A 161 -5.62 9.38 2.69
N GLU A 162 -4.35 9.48 2.33
CA GLU A 162 -3.90 10.12 1.10
C GLU A 162 -3.92 9.10 -0.06
N ILE A 163 -3.91 9.63 -1.28
CA ILE A 163 -3.75 8.86 -2.51
C ILE A 163 -2.30 8.98 -2.97
N ILE A 164 -1.61 7.86 -3.10
CA ILE A 164 -0.28 7.77 -3.71
C ILE A 164 -0.49 7.32 -5.15
N LEU A 165 -0.24 8.20 -6.11
CA LEU A 165 -0.59 8.03 -7.52
C LEU A 165 0.66 7.89 -8.38
N LYS A 166 0.71 6.82 -9.18
CA LYS A 166 1.68 6.67 -10.26
C LYS A 166 1.19 7.37 -11.52
N TRP A 167 2.04 8.23 -12.10
CA TRP A 167 1.87 8.74 -13.45
C TRP A 167 2.61 7.85 -14.43
N ASP A 168 1.88 7.38 -15.43
CA ASP A 168 2.43 6.56 -16.49
C ASP A 168 2.59 7.40 -17.77
N PRO A 169 3.79 7.46 -18.37
CA PRO A 169 3.98 8.15 -19.63
C PRO A 169 3.32 7.33 -20.76
N THR A 170 2.72 7.98 -21.75
CA THR A 170 1.97 7.33 -22.84
C THR A 170 2.81 6.41 -23.72
N ASN A 171 4.13 6.40 -23.53
CA ASN A 171 5.08 5.52 -24.20
C ASN A 171 5.68 4.45 -23.26
N ALA A 172 5.05 4.16 -22.11
CA ALA A 172 5.41 3.02 -21.26
C ALA A 172 5.42 1.71 -22.06
N LYS A 173 6.17 0.71 -21.57
CA LYS A 173 6.46 -0.51 -22.31
C LYS A 173 6.12 -1.75 -21.52
N ASP A 174 5.60 -2.75 -22.21
CA ASP A 174 5.69 -4.12 -21.72
C ASP A 174 7.17 -4.60 -21.74
N ASN A 175 7.50 -5.61 -20.95
CA ASN A 175 8.86 -6.17 -20.88
C ASN A 175 9.32 -6.76 -22.22
N SER A 176 8.39 -7.19 -23.07
CA SER A 176 8.73 -7.72 -24.40
C SER A 176 9.13 -6.60 -25.38
N GLN A 177 8.75 -5.35 -25.14
CA GLN A 177 8.89 -4.27 -26.11
C GLN A 177 10.18 -3.46 -25.91
N GLY A 178 10.91 -3.18 -26.99
CA GLY A 178 11.98 -2.18 -27.01
C GLY A 178 11.46 -0.73 -27.07
N GLY A 179 12.36 0.24 -26.93
CA GLY A 179 12.11 1.67 -27.02
C GLY A 179 12.25 2.41 -25.69
N TYR A 180 12.57 3.71 -25.76
CA TYR A 180 12.62 4.58 -24.60
C TYR A 180 11.24 4.77 -23.96
N THR A 181 11.23 5.14 -22.69
CA THR A 181 10.03 5.59 -21.96
C THR A 181 10.30 6.95 -21.34
N GLY A 182 9.23 7.71 -21.08
CA GLY A 182 9.31 8.82 -20.13
C GLY A 182 9.63 8.32 -18.72
N ASN A 183 9.93 9.26 -17.80
CA ASN A 183 10.15 8.94 -16.40
C ASN A 183 8.84 8.47 -15.76
N VAL A 184 8.95 7.60 -14.75
CA VAL A 184 7.83 7.31 -13.84
C VAL A 184 7.82 8.39 -12.75
N LEU A 185 6.64 8.97 -12.49
CA LEU A 185 6.46 9.97 -11.43
C LEU A 185 5.46 9.44 -10.40
N ILE A 186 5.75 9.66 -9.11
CA ILE A 186 4.85 9.27 -8.00
C ILE A 186 4.44 10.53 -7.25
N ASP A 187 3.15 10.76 -7.11
CA ASP A 187 2.59 11.87 -6.35
C ASP A 187 1.88 11.39 -5.10
N ALA A 188 1.76 12.26 -4.09
CA ALA A 188 0.80 12.09 -3.00
C ALA A 188 -0.20 13.24 -2.97
N TYR A 189 -1.48 12.92 -2.79
CA TYR A 189 -2.59 13.87 -2.70
C TYR A 189 -3.47 13.59 -1.49
N THR A 190 -3.89 14.63 -0.78
CA THR A 190 -5.02 14.53 0.14
C THR A 190 -6.33 14.37 -0.63
N LEU A 191 -7.37 13.87 0.03
CA LEU A 191 -8.72 13.79 -0.53
C LEU A 191 -9.32 15.16 -0.91
N ASP A 192 -8.79 16.24 -0.35
CA ASP A 192 -9.20 17.62 -0.67
C ASP A 192 -8.45 18.19 -1.89
N GLY A 193 -7.55 17.42 -2.51
CA GLY A 193 -6.82 17.83 -3.72
C GLY A 193 -5.52 18.58 -3.46
N LYS A 194 -5.04 18.66 -2.22
CA LYS A 194 -3.72 19.20 -1.93
C LYS A 194 -2.68 18.16 -2.35
N GLN A 195 -1.84 18.49 -3.33
CA GLN A 195 -0.64 17.72 -3.60
C GLN A 195 0.38 17.96 -2.48
N PHE A 196 0.84 16.90 -1.82
CA PHE A 196 1.97 17.00 -0.89
C PHE A 196 3.27 17.14 -1.66
N TRP A 197 3.53 16.22 -2.59
CA TRP A 197 4.81 16.11 -3.26
C TRP A 197 4.74 15.33 -4.58
N ARG A 198 5.88 15.30 -5.27
CA ARG A 198 6.18 14.47 -6.43
C ARG A 198 7.60 13.90 -6.33
N ILE A 199 7.74 12.58 -6.48
CA ILE A 199 9.00 11.87 -6.69
C ILE A 199 9.17 11.59 -8.18
N ASP A 200 10.38 11.77 -8.71
CA ASP A 200 10.75 11.46 -10.10
C ASP A 200 11.73 10.30 -10.11
N LEU A 201 11.34 9.12 -10.60
CA LEU A 201 12.21 7.94 -10.59
C LEU A 201 13.36 8.03 -11.59
N GLY A 202 13.34 9.03 -12.48
CA GLY A 202 14.44 9.30 -13.39
C GLY A 202 14.53 8.31 -14.53
N ARG A 203 15.50 8.56 -15.42
CA ARG A 203 15.68 7.81 -16.67
C ARG A 203 16.05 6.34 -16.47
N ASN A 204 16.65 6.00 -15.32
CA ASN A 204 17.19 4.67 -15.06
C ASN A 204 16.13 3.71 -14.48
N ILE A 205 14.89 4.18 -14.31
CA ILE A 205 13.72 3.34 -14.04
C ILE A 205 12.78 3.42 -15.24
N ARG A 206 12.64 2.30 -15.95
CA ARG A 206 11.78 2.21 -17.13
C ARG A 206 10.30 2.20 -16.73
N ALA A 207 9.45 2.85 -17.54
CA ALA A 207 8.01 2.85 -17.31
C ALA A 207 7.31 1.64 -17.92
N GLY A 208 6.36 1.08 -17.17
CA GLY A 208 5.55 -0.07 -17.57
C GLY A 208 5.04 -0.87 -16.37
N ALA A 209 4.08 -1.75 -16.62
CA ALA A 209 3.36 -2.48 -15.57
C ALA A 209 4.28 -3.34 -14.68
N HIS A 210 5.39 -3.85 -15.22
CA HIS A 210 6.26 -4.82 -14.55
C HIS A 210 7.53 -4.20 -13.94
N TYR A 211 7.67 -2.88 -13.95
CA TYR A 211 8.85 -2.20 -13.41
C TYR A 211 8.58 -1.69 -11.99
N THR A 212 8.05 -0.48 -11.85
CA THR A 212 7.82 0.11 -10.53
C THR A 212 6.63 -0.55 -9.85
N GLN A 213 6.91 -1.31 -8.79
CA GLN A 213 5.95 -1.72 -7.78
C GLN A 213 6.23 -0.87 -6.55
N PHE A 214 5.27 -0.06 -6.13
CA PHE A 214 5.39 0.77 -4.93
C PHE A 214 4.48 0.23 -3.84
N GLN A 215 5.02 0.11 -2.65
CA GLN A 215 4.30 -0.31 -1.45
C GLN A 215 4.10 0.89 -0.55
N VAL A 216 2.93 0.97 0.09
CA VAL A 216 2.59 2.03 1.04
C VAL A 216 2.09 1.36 2.30
N ALA A 217 2.77 1.61 3.42
CA ALA A 217 2.41 1.10 4.74
C ALA A 217 3.19 1.85 5.81
N ASP A 218 2.68 1.84 7.04
CA ASP A 218 3.41 2.22 8.25
C ASP A 218 4.33 1.06 8.66
N TYR A 219 5.59 1.12 8.25
CA TYR A 219 6.54 0.03 8.44
C TYR A 219 7.21 0.05 9.81
N ASP A 220 7.29 1.21 10.46
CA ASP A 220 7.99 1.37 11.74
C ASP A 220 7.08 1.54 12.96
N GLY A 221 5.78 1.73 12.74
CA GLY A 221 4.76 1.83 13.77
C GLY A 221 4.61 3.21 14.39
N ASP A 222 5.09 4.27 13.73
CA ASP A 222 4.92 5.64 14.21
C ASP A 222 3.50 6.22 13.96
N GLY A 223 2.67 5.49 13.22
CA GLY A 223 1.30 5.85 12.88
C GLY A 223 1.17 6.62 11.56
N LYS A 224 2.25 6.73 10.77
CA LYS A 224 2.27 7.31 9.44
C LYS A 224 2.83 6.30 8.45
N ALA A 225 2.35 6.33 7.22
CA ALA A 225 2.80 5.41 6.19
C ALA A 225 4.03 5.94 5.44
N GLU A 226 4.98 5.05 5.17
CA GLU A 226 6.09 5.26 4.24
C GLU A 226 5.76 4.68 2.87
N ILE A 227 6.60 5.03 1.90
CA ILE A 227 6.56 4.44 0.57
C ILE A 227 7.87 3.73 0.29
N ILE A 228 7.79 2.46 -0.10
CA ILE A 228 8.96 1.66 -0.50
C ILE A 228 8.84 1.29 -1.96
N MET A 229 9.88 1.58 -2.74
CA MET A 229 9.95 1.17 -4.14
C MET A 229 11.39 1.05 -4.63
N LYS A 230 11.56 0.32 -5.74
CA LYS A 230 12.85 0.25 -6.44
C LYS A 230 13.18 1.61 -7.06
N THR A 231 14.41 2.05 -6.87
CA THR A 231 14.97 3.30 -7.40
C THR A 231 16.29 3.00 -8.12
N ALA A 232 16.88 4.03 -8.72
CA ALA A 232 18.15 3.93 -9.43
C ALA A 232 18.93 5.25 -9.31
N ASP A 233 20.14 5.26 -9.84
CA ASP A 233 20.90 6.49 -10.02
C ASP A 233 20.05 7.54 -10.75
N GLY A 234 19.99 8.75 -10.21
CA GLY A 234 19.22 9.85 -10.81
C GLY A 234 17.75 9.89 -10.41
N SER A 235 17.22 8.91 -9.66
CA SER A 235 15.94 9.07 -8.98
C SER A 235 16.01 10.26 -8.02
N LYS A 236 14.97 11.07 -7.97
CA LYS A 236 14.92 12.31 -7.22
C LYS A 236 13.70 12.32 -6.29
N ASP A 237 13.98 12.50 -5.01
CA ASP A 237 12.93 12.63 -4.01
C ASP A 237 12.18 13.97 -4.15
N ALA A 238 11.13 14.12 -3.37
CA ALA A 238 10.29 15.31 -3.40
C ALA A 238 10.98 16.62 -2.97
N GLN A 239 12.08 16.51 -2.21
CA GLN A 239 12.85 17.65 -1.74
C GLN A 239 13.99 18.01 -2.72
N GLY A 240 14.11 17.26 -3.82
CA GLY A 240 15.12 17.47 -4.85
C GLY A 240 16.43 16.73 -4.59
N LYS A 241 16.53 15.91 -3.53
CA LYS A 241 17.70 15.08 -3.28
C LYS A 241 17.73 13.95 -4.30
N VAL A 242 18.87 13.81 -4.96
CA VAL A 242 19.12 12.73 -5.92
C VAL A 242 19.68 11.51 -5.20
N ILE A 243 19.18 10.33 -5.56
CA ILE A 243 19.68 9.04 -5.13
C ILE A 243 20.77 8.60 -6.13
N GLY A 244 21.93 8.21 -5.60
CA GLY A 244 23.07 7.76 -6.42
C GLY A 244 23.70 8.86 -7.27
N ASP A 245 24.18 8.52 -8.46
CA ASP A 245 24.80 9.47 -9.40
C ASP A 245 23.76 10.18 -10.28
N ALA A 246 23.64 11.50 -10.12
CA ALA A 246 22.72 12.34 -10.89
C ALA A 246 22.97 12.35 -12.41
N ASN A 247 24.18 12.03 -12.85
CA ASN A 247 24.58 12.06 -14.26
C ASN A 247 24.60 10.68 -14.91
N ALA A 248 24.44 9.61 -14.15
CA ALA A 248 24.51 8.26 -14.69
C ALA A 248 23.35 8.00 -15.68
N ASN A 249 23.71 7.40 -16.82
CA ASN A 249 22.75 6.99 -17.83
C ASN A 249 23.02 5.54 -18.19
N TRP A 250 22.20 4.65 -17.65
CA TRP A 250 22.28 3.20 -17.86
C TRP A 250 21.29 2.71 -18.92
N VAL A 251 20.59 3.64 -19.58
CA VAL A 251 19.65 3.34 -20.64
C VAL A 251 20.39 2.94 -21.91
N GLU A 252 20.13 1.73 -22.40
CA GLU A 252 20.72 1.22 -23.64
C GLU A 252 20.22 2.02 -24.85
N ASP A 253 21.15 2.46 -25.70
CA ASP A 253 20.85 3.26 -26.89
C ASP A 253 20.61 2.41 -28.15
N GLY A 254 20.95 1.13 -28.09
CA GLY A 254 20.76 0.15 -29.16
C GLY A 254 21.10 -1.28 -28.71
N GLY A 255 21.22 -2.19 -29.68
CA GLY A 255 21.57 -3.59 -29.45
C GLY A 255 20.37 -4.54 -29.46
N GLU A 256 20.67 -5.80 -29.76
CA GLU A 256 19.69 -6.87 -29.87
C GLU A 256 20.28 -8.24 -29.53
N VAL A 257 19.43 -9.15 -29.06
CA VAL A 257 19.81 -10.54 -28.77
C VAL A 257 18.85 -11.52 -29.43
N ALA A 258 19.39 -12.60 -29.97
CA ALA A 258 18.57 -13.68 -30.48
C ALA A 258 17.83 -14.37 -29.32
N GLN A 259 16.53 -14.59 -29.46
CA GLN A 259 15.73 -15.32 -28.49
C GLN A 259 14.73 -16.26 -29.17
N GLY A 260 14.27 -17.29 -28.45
CA GLY A 260 13.30 -18.25 -28.97
C GLY A 260 11.84 -17.77 -28.91
N ASP A 261 11.58 -16.67 -28.19
CA ASP A 261 10.23 -16.11 -28.05
C ASP A 261 9.93 -15.12 -29.19
N ARG A 262 8.73 -15.23 -29.75
CA ARG A 262 8.22 -14.31 -30.78
C ARG A 262 7.68 -13.01 -30.17
N THR A 263 7.29 -13.04 -28.89
CA THR A 263 6.69 -11.90 -28.21
C THR A 263 7.71 -10.78 -28.05
N GLY A 264 7.47 -9.65 -28.69
CA GLY A 264 8.36 -8.48 -28.64
C GLY A 264 9.64 -8.57 -29.48
N SER A 265 9.88 -9.71 -30.14
CA SER A 265 11.00 -9.90 -31.06
C SER A 265 10.72 -9.33 -32.44
N VAL A 266 11.76 -8.77 -33.07
CA VAL A 266 11.76 -8.45 -34.50
C VAL A 266 12.39 -9.60 -35.28
N VAL A 267 11.82 -9.96 -36.43
CA VAL A 267 12.43 -10.98 -37.31
C VAL A 267 13.56 -10.32 -38.09
N ALA A 268 14.80 -10.76 -37.84
CA ALA A 268 15.97 -10.35 -38.60
C ALA A 268 15.93 -10.91 -40.04
N SER A 269 16.76 -10.34 -40.92
CA SER A 269 16.85 -10.76 -42.32
C SER A 269 17.25 -12.24 -42.51
N ASP A 270 17.91 -12.84 -41.52
CA ASP A 270 18.27 -14.26 -41.50
C ASP A 270 17.23 -15.16 -40.82
N GLY A 271 16.05 -14.61 -40.49
CA GLY A 271 14.93 -15.32 -39.89
C GLY A 271 15.01 -15.49 -38.37
N ARG A 272 16.09 -15.03 -37.71
CA ARG A 272 16.18 -15.06 -36.25
C ARG A 272 15.22 -14.06 -35.60
N LEU A 273 14.70 -14.42 -34.44
CA LEU A 273 13.90 -13.53 -33.60
C LEU A 273 14.83 -12.75 -32.68
N MET A 274 14.81 -11.42 -32.78
CA MET A 274 15.72 -10.51 -32.09
C MET A 274 14.97 -9.62 -31.10
N ALA A 275 15.27 -9.75 -29.81
CA ALA A 275 14.78 -8.84 -28.79
C ALA A 275 15.60 -7.56 -28.78
N GLN A 276 14.91 -6.42 -28.76
CA GLN A 276 15.55 -5.10 -28.79
C GLN A 276 15.90 -4.62 -27.37
N TYR A 277 17.15 -4.19 -27.18
CA TYR A 277 17.62 -3.63 -25.91
C TYR A 277 17.42 -2.13 -25.78
N LYS A 278 17.24 -1.41 -26.90
CA LYS A 278 17.01 0.03 -26.91
C LYS A 278 15.99 0.45 -25.84
N GLY A 279 16.36 1.42 -25.00
CA GLY A 279 15.52 1.97 -23.94
C GLY A 279 15.37 1.10 -22.69
N ARG A 280 16.08 -0.03 -22.58
CA ARG A 280 16.15 -0.85 -21.36
C ARG A 280 17.29 -0.39 -20.47
N ILE A 281 17.24 -0.79 -19.20
CA ILE A 281 18.31 -0.62 -18.22
C ILE A 281 18.69 -2.03 -17.76
N LEU A 282 19.84 -2.52 -18.23
CA LEU A 282 20.31 -3.89 -18.01
C LEU A 282 21.66 -3.95 -17.26
N LYS A 283 22.12 -2.78 -16.80
CA LYS A 283 23.39 -2.56 -16.11
C LYS A 283 23.24 -1.38 -15.16
N GLY A 284 24.28 -1.16 -14.36
CA GLY A 284 24.32 -0.11 -13.35
C GLY A 284 23.75 -0.57 -12.00
N PRO A 285 23.93 0.23 -10.95
CA PRO A 285 23.37 -0.04 -9.64
C PRO A 285 21.84 -0.02 -9.65
N GLU A 286 21.26 -0.82 -8.77
CA GLU A 286 19.83 -0.87 -8.51
C GLU A 286 19.61 -0.71 -7.02
N TYR A 287 18.60 0.07 -6.64
CA TYR A 287 18.38 0.43 -5.24
C TYR A 287 16.96 0.09 -4.78
N LEU A 288 16.80 -0.12 -3.47
CA LEU A 288 15.52 -0.10 -2.78
C LEU A 288 15.53 1.09 -1.83
N SER A 289 14.57 2.01 -1.98
CA SER A 289 14.49 3.21 -1.16
C SER A 289 13.18 3.26 -0.38
N VAL A 290 13.27 3.78 0.84
CA VAL A 290 12.13 4.13 1.69
C VAL A 290 11.98 5.64 1.68
N PHE A 291 10.76 6.13 1.48
CA PHE A 291 10.41 7.54 1.44
C PHE A 291 9.42 7.88 2.55
N GLU A 292 9.63 9.01 3.21
CA GLU A 292 8.72 9.53 4.24
C GLU A 292 7.38 9.92 3.61
N GLY A 293 6.26 9.43 4.16
CA GLY A 293 4.94 9.72 3.62
C GLY A 293 4.60 11.19 3.51
N ALA A 294 4.75 11.94 4.59
CA ALA A 294 4.32 13.34 4.65
C ALA A 294 5.08 14.26 3.68
N THR A 295 6.33 13.94 3.34
CA THR A 295 7.20 14.87 2.59
C THR A 295 7.75 14.31 1.30
N GLY A 296 7.71 12.99 1.08
CA GLY A 296 8.30 12.32 -0.07
C GLY A 296 9.83 12.38 -0.09
N ARG A 297 10.47 12.76 1.03
CA ARG A 297 11.94 12.73 1.16
C ARG A 297 12.41 11.30 1.32
N VAL A 298 13.57 10.98 0.75
CA VAL A 298 14.18 9.67 0.97
C VAL A 298 14.69 9.56 2.41
N LEU A 299 14.25 8.52 3.12
CA LEU A 299 14.68 8.19 4.49
C LEU A 299 15.96 7.38 4.46
N ASP A 300 15.95 6.29 3.69
CA ASP A 300 17.08 5.39 3.54
C ASP A 300 17.10 4.75 2.15
N THR A 301 18.25 4.21 1.76
CA THR A 301 18.45 3.53 0.49
C THR A 301 19.50 2.44 0.63
N VAL A 302 19.17 1.25 0.14
CA VAL A 302 20.05 0.08 0.10
C VAL A 302 20.15 -0.45 -1.32
N ASP A 303 21.14 -1.30 -1.58
CA ASP A 303 21.21 -2.04 -2.84
C ASP A 303 19.97 -2.94 -2.99
N PHE A 304 19.39 -2.96 -4.18
CA PHE A 304 18.30 -3.87 -4.51
C PHE A 304 18.85 -5.29 -4.59
N ALA A 305 18.33 -6.19 -3.77
CA ALA A 305 18.86 -7.54 -3.66
C ALA A 305 18.65 -8.33 -4.98
N ASN A 306 19.75 -8.64 -5.65
CA ASN A 306 19.78 -9.64 -6.71
C ASN A 306 20.00 -11.01 -6.05
N THR A 307 18.91 -11.72 -5.76
CA THR A 307 18.97 -13.15 -5.38
C THR A 307 19.27 -14.02 -6.59
#